data_AF-A0A9X6ABB6-F1
#
_entry.id   AF-A0A9X6ABB6-F1
#
_cell.length_a   1.000
_cell.length_b   1.000
_cell.length_c   1.000
_cell.angle_alpha   90.00
_cell.angle_beta   90.00
_cell.angle_gamma   90.00
#
_symmetry.space_group_name_H-M   'P 1'
#
loop_
_entity.id
_entity.type
_entity.pdbx_description
1 polymer ?
#
loop_
_entity_poly.entity_id
_entity_poly.type
_entity_poly.pdbx_seq_one_letter_code
_entity_poly.pdbx_strand_id
1 'polypeptide(L)'
;FQGAAGEAQIRGTLDQLVEVAEQRFGLTGLTVDPDAESGSAPAVHEVPAGPYDALLEAAVQALDAGDFGGAVQAYKNVLSDDPGNTEAKLGLAQAELLQRVQGADPLQVRKDAAEKPKDVTAQIAAADLDLVGGHVEDALGRLIDTVQRTAGDDRDAVRLRLLELFEVVGGDDPRVIAAR
;
A
#
# COMPACT_ATOMS: atom_id res chain seq x y z
N PHE A 1 -13.75 -2.58 -40.38
CA PHE A 1 -13.73 -3.17 -39.03
C PHE A 1 -14.19 -4.62 -39.14
N GLN A 2 -13.26 -5.57 -39.07
CA GLN A 2 -13.54 -7.00 -39.19
C GLN A 2 -13.65 -7.61 -37.79
N GLY A 3 -14.68 -8.43 -37.58
CA GLY A 3 -14.65 -9.57 -36.66
C GLY A 3 -15.08 -9.30 -35.22
N ALA A 4 -16.37 -9.47 -34.94
CA ALA A 4 -16.72 -10.14 -33.69
C ALA A 4 -16.21 -11.57 -33.82
N ALA A 5 -15.24 -11.97 -32.98
CA ALA A 5 -14.79 -13.34 -32.92
C ALA A 5 -16.03 -14.23 -32.71
N GLY A 6 -16.19 -15.26 -33.54
CA GLY A 6 -17.31 -16.19 -33.39
C GLY A 6 -17.25 -16.80 -31.99
N GLU A 7 -18.41 -16.99 -31.36
CA GLU A 7 -18.53 -17.47 -29.98
C GLU A 7 -17.67 -18.72 -29.69
N ALA A 8 -17.49 -19.59 -30.70
CA ALA A 8 -16.60 -20.75 -30.64
C ALA A 8 -15.11 -20.40 -30.41
N GLN A 9 -14.65 -19.28 -30.96
CA GLN A 9 -13.28 -18.80 -30.85
C GLN A 9 -13.02 -18.15 -29.49
N ILE A 10 -14.05 -17.56 -28.88
CA ILE A 10 -14.01 -17.03 -27.52
C ILE A 10 -13.90 -18.19 -26.52
N ARG A 11 -14.73 -19.24 -26.66
CA ARG A 11 -14.67 -20.43 -25.81
C ARG A 11 -13.30 -21.11 -25.86
N GLY A 12 -12.76 -21.33 -27.06
CA GLY A 12 -11.43 -21.93 -27.20
C GLY A 12 -10.31 -21.10 -26.57
N THR A 13 -10.44 -19.76 -26.54
CA THR A 13 -9.46 -18.89 -25.88
C THR A 13 -9.57 -18.97 -24.35
N LEU A 14 -10.79 -19.09 -23.82
CA LEU A 14 -11.05 -19.29 -22.39
C LEU A 14 -10.49 -20.63 -21.91
N ASP A 15 -10.66 -21.71 -22.69
CA ASP A 15 -10.12 -23.03 -22.35
C ASP A 15 -8.59 -23.00 -22.24
N GLN A 16 -7.92 -22.30 -23.16
CA GLN A 16 -6.46 -22.10 -23.11
C GLN A 16 -6.01 -21.29 -21.89
N LEU A 17 -6.81 -20.32 -21.43
CA LEU A 17 -6.49 -19.55 -20.23
C LEU A 17 -6.63 -20.37 -18.95
N VAL A 18 -7.65 -21.22 -18.87
CA VAL A 18 -7.85 -22.16 -17.75
C VAL A 18 -6.69 -23.14 -17.67
N GLU A 19 -6.30 -23.74 -18.80
CA GLU A 19 -5.19 -24.69 -18.84
C GLU A 19 -3.85 -24.05 -18.42
N VAL A 20 -3.59 -22.81 -18.85
CA VAL A 20 -2.40 -22.04 -18.41
C VAL A 20 -2.45 -21.72 -16.91
N ALA A 21 -3.63 -21.41 -16.38
CA ALA A 21 -3.81 -21.14 -14.96
C ALA A 21 -3.56 -22.40 -14.10
N GLU A 22 -4.05 -23.55 -14.53
CA GLU A 22 -3.81 -24.84 -13.88
C GLU A 22 -2.33 -25.21 -13.89
N GLN A 23 -1.65 -25.08 -15.04
CA GLN A 23 -0.25 -25.46 -15.19
C GLN A 23 0.72 -24.52 -14.45
N ARG A 24 0.42 -23.22 -14.36
CA ARG A 24 1.34 -22.23 -13.77
C ARG A 24 1.08 -21.95 -12.29
N PHE A 25 -0.17 -22.05 -11.85
CA PHE A 25 -0.58 -21.64 -10.51
C PHE A 25 -1.16 -22.80 -9.68
N GLY A 26 -1.28 -24.00 -10.25
CA GLY A 26 -1.74 -25.19 -9.51
C GLY A 26 -3.20 -25.10 -9.05
N LEU A 27 -4.01 -24.24 -9.69
CA LEU A 27 -5.41 -24.01 -9.38
C LEU A 27 -6.29 -25.15 -9.92
N THR A 28 -6.22 -26.34 -9.31
CA THR A 28 -7.15 -27.43 -9.62
C THR A 28 -8.38 -27.34 -8.71
N GLY A 29 -9.55 -27.11 -9.31
CA GLY A 29 -10.84 -27.33 -8.64
C GLY A 29 -11.80 -26.14 -8.61
N LEU A 30 -12.43 -25.84 -9.75
CA LEU A 30 -13.85 -25.50 -9.75
C LEU A 30 -14.56 -26.55 -10.60
N THR A 31 -15.00 -27.62 -9.94
CA THR A 31 -15.95 -28.56 -10.55
C THR A 31 -17.27 -27.82 -10.74
N VAL A 32 -17.53 -27.35 -11.96
CA VAL A 32 -18.86 -26.88 -12.35
C VAL A 32 -19.67 -28.11 -12.71
N ASP A 33 -20.59 -28.48 -11.83
CA ASP A 33 -21.53 -29.57 -12.04
C ASP A 33 -22.45 -29.21 -13.23
N PRO A 34 -22.46 -29.99 -14.34
CA PRO A 34 -23.20 -29.64 -15.54
C PRO A 34 -24.74 -29.74 -15.38
N ASP A 35 -25.24 -30.28 -14.27
CA ASP A 35 -26.67 -30.41 -13.95
C ASP A 35 -27.17 -29.37 -12.90
N ALA A 36 -26.39 -28.33 -12.60
CA ALA A 36 -26.85 -27.27 -11.69
C ALA A 36 -27.95 -26.42 -12.33
N GLU A 37 -29.21 -26.69 -11.95
CA GLU A 37 -30.33 -25.77 -12.22
C GLU A 37 -30.01 -24.36 -11.69
N SER A 38 -30.36 -23.35 -12.50
CA SER A 38 -30.14 -21.93 -12.21
C SER A 38 -30.98 -21.50 -11.00
N GLY A 39 -30.44 -21.67 -9.80
CA GLY A 39 -31.21 -21.43 -8.58
C GLY A 39 -30.43 -21.43 -7.27
N SER A 40 -29.10 -21.36 -7.29
CA SER A 40 -28.32 -21.19 -6.06
C SER A 40 -27.10 -20.34 -6.33
N ALA A 41 -27.12 -19.11 -5.84
CA ALA A 41 -25.91 -18.32 -5.66
C ALA A 41 -24.89 -19.19 -4.90
N PRO A 42 -23.61 -19.18 -5.29
CA PRO A 42 -22.60 -19.91 -4.54
C PRO A 42 -22.68 -19.42 -3.09
N ALA A 43 -22.90 -20.35 -2.17
CA ALA A 43 -22.84 -20.05 -0.74
C ALA A 43 -21.43 -19.49 -0.48
N VAL A 44 -21.36 -18.18 -0.31
CA VAL A 44 -20.20 -17.50 0.27
C VAL A 44 -19.95 -18.22 1.59
N HIS A 45 -18.88 -19.01 1.63
CA HIS A 45 -18.42 -19.57 2.88
C HIS A 45 -17.93 -18.36 3.68
N GLU A 46 -18.73 -17.92 4.65
CA GLU A 46 -18.31 -16.91 5.62
C GLU A 46 -17.08 -17.48 6.34
N VAL A 47 -15.90 -17.02 5.94
CA VAL A 47 -14.69 -17.21 6.73
C VAL A 47 -14.98 -16.55 8.08
N PRO A 48 -14.85 -17.27 9.20
CA PRO A 48 -15.13 -16.69 10.51
C PRO A 48 -14.21 -15.49 10.72
N ALA A 49 -14.82 -14.35 11.08
CA ALA A 49 -14.09 -13.12 11.31
C ALA A 49 -12.97 -13.35 12.34
N GLY A 50 -11.75 -12.94 11.99
CA GLY A 50 -10.62 -12.87 12.89
C GLY A 50 -10.85 -11.88 14.02
N PRO A 51 -10.06 -11.96 15.10
CA PRO A 51 -10.24 -11.14 16.30
C PRO A 51 -10.09 -9.63 16.04
N TYR A 52 -9.42 -9.25 14.96
CA TYR A 52 -9.12 -7.84 14.61
C TYR A 52 -9.87 -7.33 13.38
N ASP A 53 -10.65 -8.17 12.70
CA ASP A 53 -11.28 -7.83 11.41
C ASP A 53 -12.16 -6.58 11.53
N ALA A 54 -12.90 -6.44 12.62
CA ALA A 54 -13.73 -5.24 12.85
C ALA A 54 -12.91 -3.95 13.01
N LEU A 55 -11.72 -4.02 13.63
CA LEU A 55 -10.84 -2.85 13.77
C LEU A 55 -10.13 -2.52 12.46
N LEU A 56 -9.72 -3.55 11.71
CA LEU A 56 -9.09 -3.39 10.40
C LEU A 56 -10.09 -2.80 9.39
N GLU A 57 -11.33 -3.29 9.38
CA GLU A 57 -12.42 -2.74 8.57
C GLU A 57 -12.71 -1.29 8.94
N ALA A 58 -12.78 -0.96 10.24
CA ALA A 58 -12.95 0.42 10.68
C ALA A 58 -11.79 1.34 10.23
N ALA A 59 -10.56 0.82 10.21
CA ALA A 59 -9.40 1.56 9.72
C ALA A 59 -9.51 1.85 8.22
N VAL A 60 -9.92 0.86 7.42
CA VAL A 60 -10.14 1.01 5.97
C VAL A 60 -11.24 2.03 5.70
N GLN A 61 -12.38 1.94 6.40
CA GLN A 61 -13.47 2.91 6.26
C GLN A 61 -13.02 4.34 6.62
N ALA A 62 -12.18 4.49 7.64
CA ALA A 62 -11.61 5.78 8.01
C ALA A 62 -10.66 6.32 6.94
N LEU A 63 -9.80 5.47 6.34
CA LEU A 63 -8.97 5.85 5.20
C LEU A 63 -9.82 6.33 4.01
N ASP A 64 -10.86 5.58 3.65
CA ASP A 64 -11.77 5.91 2.54
C ASP A 64 -12.53 7.22 2.77
N ALA A 65 -12.87 7.51 4.03
CA ALA A 65 -13.49 8.77 4.43
C ALA A 65 -12.50 9.95 4.51
N GLY A 66 -11.20 9.71 4.34
CA GLY A 66 -10.15 10.71 4.56
C GLY A 66 -9.92 11.06 6.04
N ASP A 67 -10.48 10.26 6.96
CA ASP A 67 -10.22 10.33 8.39
C ASP A 67 -8.95 9.53 8.73
N PHE A 68 -7.81 10.06 8.30
CA PHE A 68 -6.51 9.42 8.57
C PHE A 68 -6.22 9.31 10.07
N GLY A 69 -6.73 10.24 10.88
CA GLY A 69 -6.61 10.17 12.34
C GLY A 69 -7.37 8.98 12.93
N GLY A 70 -8.60 8.74 12.48
CA GLY A 70 -9.39 7.56 12.82
C GLY A 70 -8.70 6.25 12.42
N ALA A 71 -8.15 6.19 11.20
CA ALA A 71 -7.41 5.03 10.72
C ALA A 71 -6.16 4.75 11.58
N VAL A 72 -5.38 5.78 11.90
CA VAL A 72 -4.20 5.67 12.77
C VAL A 72 -4.57 5.08 14.13
N GLN A 73 -5.67 5.53 14.75
CA GLN A 73 -6.12 5.00 16.04
C GLN A 73 -6.56 3.54 15.93
N ALA A 74 -7.32 3.19 14.89
CA ALA A 74 -7.78 1.82 14.67
C ALA A 74 -6.60 0.84 14.52
N TYR A 75 -5.60 1.17 13.70
CA TYR A 75 -4.39 0.34 13.56
C TYR A 75 -3.57 0.28 14.86
N LYS A 76 -3.44 1.38 15.61
CA LYS A 76 -2.75 1.39 16.92
C LYS A 76 -3.45 0.50 17.96
N ASN A 77 -4.77 0.39 17.91
CA ASN A 77 -5.52 -0.51 18.78
C ASN A 77 -5.19 -1.97 18.45
N VAL A 78 -5.17 -2.35 17.17
CA VAL A 78 -4.73 -3.69 16.74
C VAL A 78 -3.31 -3.97 17.23
N LEU A 79 -2.39 -3.03 17.04
CA LEU A 79 -0.97 -3.20 17.42
C LEU A 79 -0.70 -3.18 18.91
N SER A 80 -1.62 -2.66 19.72
CA SER A 80 -1.51 -2.76 21.19
C SER A 80 -1.75 -4.20 21.67
N ASP A 81 -2.65 -4.92 21.00
CA ASP A 81 -2.98 -6.31 21.34
C ASP A 81 -2.09 -7.31 20.59
N ASP A 82 -1.80 -7.05 19.31
CA ASP A 82 -0.88 -7.84 18.48
C ASP A 82 0.19 -6.94 17.83
N PRO A 83 1.30 -6.67 18.54
CA PRO A 83 2.43 -5.94 17.98
C PRO A 83 3.10 -6.65 16.80
N GLY A 84 2.76 -7.91 16.52
CA GLY A 84 3.25 -8.70 15.39
C GLY A 84 2.45 -8.49 14.11
N ASN A 85 1.26 -7.88 14.18
CA ASN A 85 0.32 -7.80 13.07
C ASN A 85 0.89 -6.98 11.89
N THR A 86 1.26 -7.65 10.81
CA THR A 86 1.88 -7.01 9.63
C THR A 86 0.92 -6.07 8.90
N GLU A 87 -0.36 -6.43 8.79
CA GLU A 87 -1.37 -5.62 8.11
C GLU A 87 -1.57 -4.29 8.85
N ALA A 88 -1.71 -4.33 10.16
CA ALA A 88 -1.88 -3.12 10.97
C ALA A 88 -0.61 -2.25 11.00
N LYS A 89 0.60 -2.83 10.93
CA LYS A 89 1.85 -2.06 10.79
C LYS A 89 1.88 -1.28 9.48
N LEU A 90 1.64 -1.97 8.37
CA LEU A 90 1.65 -1.37 7.04
C LEU A 90 0.55 -0.30 6.92
N GLY A 91 -0.66 -0.63 7.38
CA GLY A 91 -1.80 0.27 7.42
C GLY A 91 -1.53 1.52 8.27
N LEU A 92 -0.91 1.36 9.44
CA LEU A 92 -0.53 2.48 10.29
C LEU A 92 0.47 3.41 9.59
N ALA A 93 1.54 2.84 9.00
CA ALA A 93 2.55 3.62 8.31
C ALA A 93 1.93 4.42 7.14
N GLN A 94 1.05 3.79 6.37
CA GLN A 94 0.33 4.42 5.26
C GLN A 94 -0.61 5.55 5.76
N ALA A 95 -1.37 5.31 6.82
CA ALA A 95 -2.29 6.30 7.40
C ALA A 95 -1.52 7.51 7.95
N GLU A 96 -0.40 7.29 8.65
CA GLU A 96 0.45 8.37 9.17
C GLU A 96 1.09 9.18 8.04
N LEU A 97 1.50 8.55 6.92
CA LEU A 97 1.98 9.26 5.74
C LEU A 97 0.90 10.16 5.13
N LEU A 98 -0.30 9.62 4.91
CA LEU A 98 -1.43 10.37 4.37
C LEU A 98 -1.81 11.53 5.29
N GLN A 99 -1.79 11.32 6.60
CA GLN A 99 -2.05 12.36 7.59
C GLN A 99 -1.02 13.50 7.53
N ARG A 100 0.28 13.20 7.31
CA ARG A 100 1.34 14.23 7.22
C ARG A 100 1.21 15.11 5.98
N VAL A 101 0.80 14.53 4.86
CA VAL A 101 0.60 15.30 3.62
C VAL A 101 -0.78 15.96 3.54
N GLN A 102 -1.69 15.63 4.45
CA GLN A 102 -3.03 16.19 4.48
C GLN A 102 -2.97 17.72 4.67
N GLY A 103 -3.57 18.46 3.74
CA GLY A 103 -3.59 19.93 3.78
C GLY A 103 -2.29 20.61 3.34
N ALA A 104 -1.25 19.86 2.96
CA ALA A 104 -0.06 20.43 2.34
C ALA A 104 -0.38 20.96 0.93
N ASP A 105 0.22 22.08 0.53
CA ASP A 105 0.24 22.53 -0.86
C ASP A 105 1.45 21.89 -1.57
N PRO A 106 1.26 20.96 -2.52
CA PRO A 106 2.38 20.25 -3.15
C PRO A 106 3.34 21.17 -3.91
N LEU A 107 2.84 22.25 -4.51
CA LEU A 107 3.68 23.19 -5.24
C LEU A 107 4.55 23.99 -4.27
N GLN A 108 3.97 24.44 -3.16
CA GLN A 108 4.69 25.18 -2.14
C GLN A 108 5.75 24.31 -1.45
N VAL A 109 5.42 23.07 -1.08
CA VAL A 109 6.40 22.14 -0.48
C VAL A 109 7.57 21.86 -1.42
N ARG A 110 7.30 21.60 -2.71
CA ARG A 110 8.36 21.39 -3.72
C ARG A 110 9.23 22.63 -3.90
N LYS A 111 8.62 23.81 -3.91
CA LYS A 111 9.34 25.09 -3.98
C LYS A 111 10.21 25.30 -2.75
N ASP A 112 9.68 25.09 -1.54
CA ASP A 112 10.43 25.23 -0.29
C ASP A 112 11.63 24.29 -0.24
N ALA A 113 11.47 23.03 -0.64
CA ALA A 113 12.57 22.06 -0.69
C ALA A 113 13.66 22.46 -1.71
N ALA A 114 13.28 23.08 -2.83
CA ALA A 114 14.23 23.57 -3.83
C ALA A 114 14.98 24.84 -3.37
N GLU A 115 14.27 25.78 -2.73
CA GLU A 115 14.85 27.04 -2.24
C GLU A 115 15.67 26.86 -0.95
N LYS A 116 15.35 25.82 -0.17
CA LYS A 116 15.97 25.54 1.14
C LYS A 116 16.57 24.12 1.18
N PRO A 117 17.65 23.85 0.42
CA PRO A 117 18.24 22.52 0.32
C PRO A 117 18.90 22.01 1.62
N LYS A 118 19.03 22.85 2.65
CA LYS A 118 19.55 22.50 3.99
C LYS A 118 18.47 22.43 5.07
N ASP A 119 17.23 22.77 4.73
CA ASP A 119 16.11 22.72 5.66
C ASP A 119 15.58 21.28 5.71
N VAL A 120 15.85 20.62 6.83
CA VAL A 120 15.44 19.23 7.08
C VAL A 120 13.94 19.05 6.96
N THR A 121 13.15 19.98 7.50
CA THR A 121 11.70 19.90 7.48
C THR A 121 11.17 19.98 6.05
N ALA A 122 11.74 20.89 5.24
CA ALA A 122 11.38 21.01 3.83
C ALA A 122 11.73 19.75 3.01
N GLN A 123 12.90 19.14 3.27
CA GLN A 123 13.27 17.90 2.57
C GLN A 123 12.40 16.72 2.99
N ILE A 124 12.06 16.60 4.27
CA ILE A 124 11.14 15.56 4.78
C ILE A 124 9.76 15.69 4.14
N ALA A 125 9.19 16.90 4.12
CA ALA A 125 7.87 17.13 3.54
C ALA A 125 7.84 16.82 2.03
N ALA A 126 8.90 17.15 1.30
CA ALA A 126 9.02 16.80 -0.11
C ALA A 126 9.14 15.29 -0.33
N ALA A 127 9.88 14.57 0.51
CA ALA A 127 9.97 13.11 0.44
C ALA A 127 8.61 12.43 0.70
N ASP A 128 7.85 12.90 1.70
CA ASP A 128 6.49 12.40 1.97
C ASP A 128 5.58 12.59 0.73
N LEU A 129 5.63 13.75 0.08
CA LEU A 129 4.86 14.00 -1.15
C LEU A 129 5.34 13.17 -2.35
N ASP A 130 6.65 13.01 -2.50
CA ASP A 130 7.24 12.21 -3.57
C ASP A 130 6.74 10.76 -3.43
N LEU A 131 6.75 10.21 -2.21
CA LEU A 131 6.26 8.86 -1.92
C LEU A 131 4.75 8.71 -2.15
N VAL A 132 3.92 9.65 -1.67
CA VAL A 132 2.47 9.63 -1.94
C VAL A 132 2.17 9.70 -3.43
N GLY A 133 3.01 10.39 -4.20
CA GLY A 133 2.95 10.43 -5.66
C GLY A 133 3.50 9.17 -6.36
N GLY A 134 3.99 8.17 -5.63
CA GLY A 134 4.57 6.94 -6.17
C GLY A 134 6.05 7.03 -6.56
N HIS A 135 6.71 8.17 -6.34
CA HIS A 135 8.11 8.40 -6.64
C HIS A 135 9.00 7.89 -5.51
N VAL A 136 9.01 6.58 -5.30
CA VAL A 136 9.71 5.94 -4.18
C VAL A 136 11.21 6.24 -4.19
N GLU A 137 11.88 6.09 -5.33
CA GLU A 137 13.33 6.33 -5.42
C GLU A 137 13.70 7.78 -5.11
N ASP A 138 12.90 8.74 -5.59
CA ASP A 138 13.10 10.16 -5.32
C ASP A 138 12.93 10.48 -3.83
N ALA A 139 11.90 9.92 -3.19
CA ALA A 139 11.65 10.09 -1.76
C ALA A 139 12.80 9.54 -0.91
N LEU A 140 13.20 8.28 -1.15
CA LEU A 140 14.27 7.62 -0.40
C LEU A 140 15.63 8.31 -0.66
N GLY A 141 15.95 8.59 -1.92
CA GLY A 141 17.18 9.27 -2.32
C GLY A 141 17.32 10.64 -1.67
N ARG A 142 16.24 11.44 -1.64
CA ARG A 142 16.22 12.75 -0.97
C ARG A 142 16.57 12.65 0.51
N LEU A 143 15.98 11.69 1.23
CA LEU A 143 16.23 11.53 2.66
C LEU A 143 17.65 11.02 2.91
N ILE A 144 18.15 10.07 2.12
CA ILE A 144 19.55 9.59 2.21
C ILE A 144 20.53 10.76 2.03
N ASP A 145 20.34 11.56 0.99
CA ASP A 145 21.16 12.76 0.74
C ASP A 145 21.10 13.74 1.91
N THR A 146 19.93 13.90 2.53
CA THR A 146 19.73 14.80 3.67
C THR A 146 20.42 14.26 4.93
N VAL A 147 20.38 12.94 5.20
CA VAL A 147 21.12 12.29 6.30
C VAL A 147 22.62 12.55 6.17
N GLN A 148 23.17 12.45 4.96
CA GLN A 148 24.60 12.66 4.72
C GLN A 148 25.07 14.09 5.04
N ARG A 149 24.17 15.08 4.91
CA ARG A 149 24.48 16.51 5.05
C ARG A 149 24.15 17.10 6.43
N THR A 150 23.41 16.36 7.26
CA THR A 150 22.93 16.78 8.58
C THR A 150 23.70 16.10 9.71
N ALA A 151 23.55 16.55 10.96
CA ALA A 151 24.13 15.93 12.15
C ALA A 151 23.26 16.20 13.39
N GLY A 152 23.46 15.44 14.47
CA GLY A 152 22.67 15.57 15.69
C GLY A 152 21.18 15.30 15.46
N ASP A 153 20.33 16.04 16.17
CA ASP A 153 18.87 15.89 16.15
C ASP A 153 18.28 15.96 14.74
N ASP A 154 18.83 16.83 13.88
CA ASP A 154 18.43 16.95 12.47
C ASP A 154 18.64 15.63 11.70
N ARG A 155 19.80 14.98 11.91
CA ARG A 155 20.09 13.70 11.25
C ARG A 155 19.18 12.60 11.76
N ASP A 156 18.90 12.61 13.07
CA ASP A 156 18.07 11.59 13.70
C ASP A 156 16.60 11.74 13.26
N ALA A 157 16.11 12.97 13.09
CA ALA A 157 14.79 13.24 12.52
C ALA A 157 14.64 12.70 11.09
N VAL A 158 15.65 12.89 10.22
CA VAL A 158 15.63 12.37 8.85
C VAL A 158 15.71 10.85 8.81
N ARG A 159 16.53 10.24 9.68
CA ARG A 159 16.62 8.78 9.79
C ARG A 159 15.31 8.15 10.24
N LEU A 160 14.66 8.76 11.24
CA LEU A 160 13.34 8.32 11.69
C LEU A 160 12.34 8.35 10.53
N ARG A 161 12.27 9.48 9.79
CA ARG A 161 11.44 9.60 8.59
C ARG A 161 11.76 8.53 7.54
N LEU A 162 13.04 8.25 7.29
CA LEU A 162 13.46 7.24 6.32
C LEU A 162 13.00 5.83 6.71
N LEU A 163 13.09 5.48 7.99
CA LEU A 163 12.57 4.21 8.52
C LEU A 163 11.05 4.13 8.36
N GLU A 164 10.32 5.19 8.66
CA GLU A 164 8.87 5.25 8.45
C GLU A 164 8.51 5.06 6.96
N LEU A 165 9.29 5.64 6.03
CA LEU A 165 9.05 5.43 4.59
C LEU A 165 9.35 3.99 4.14
N PHE A 166 10.33 3.32 4.75
CA PHE A 166 10.59 1.90 4.49
C PHE A 166 9.43 1.01 4.92
N GLU A 167 8.77 1.32 6.04
CA GLU A 167 7.60 0.58 6.49
C GLU A 167 6.41 0.77 5.53
N VAL A 168 6.20 1.99 5.02
CA VAL A 168 5.14 2.25 4.01
C VAL A 168 5.39 1.47 2.72
N VAL A 169 6.62 1.48 2.23
CA VAL A 169 6.97 0.80 0.96
C VAL A 169 7.01 -0.72 1.13
N GLY A 170 7.32 -1.20 2.33
CA GLY A 170 7.53 -2.60 2.65
C GLY A 170 9.01 -2.97 2.67
N GLY A 171 9.44 -3.67 3.71
CA GLY A 171 10.85 -4.00 3.94
C GLY A 171 11.52 -4.87 2.88
N ASP A 172 10.74 -5.65 2.13
CA ASP A 172 11.21 -6.55 1.07
C ASP A 172 11.26 -5.88 -0.32
N ASP A 173 10.83 -4.62 -0.44
CA ASP A 173 10.92 -3.88 -1.70
C ASP A 173 12.39 -3.69 -2.10
N PRO A 174 12.79 -4.01 -3.34
CA PRO A 174 14.18 -3.86 -3.79
C PRO A 174 14.75 -2.46 -3.61
N ARG A 175 13.92 -1.41 -3.71
CA ARG A 175 14.31 -0.01 -3.52
C ARG A 175 14.60 0.29 -2.04
N VAL A 176 13.85 -0.33 -1.13
CA VAL A 176 14.12 -0.25 0.32
C VAL A 176 15.41 -1.00 0.66
N ILE A 177 15.60 -2.21 0.12
CA ILE A 177 16.82 -2.99 0.34
C ILE A 177 18.07 -2.23 -0.14
N ALA A 178 17.98 -1.56 -1.31
CA ALA A 178 19.08 -0.76 -1.84
C ALA A 178 19.38 0.52 -1.04
N ALA A 179 18.40 1.02 -0.29
CA ALA A 179 18.47 2.27 0.47
C ALA A 179 18.99 2.09 1.92
N ARG A 180 19.05 0.86 2.43
CA ARG A 180 19.52 0.50 3.78
C ARG A 180 21.04 0.43 3.87
#